data_AF-A0A498CAG3-F1
#
_entry.id   AF-A0A498CAG3-F1
#
_cell.length_a   1.000
_cell.length_b   1.000
_cell.length_c   1.000
_cell.angle_alpha   90.00
_cell.angle_beta   90.00
_cell.angle_gamma   90.00
#
_symmetry.space_group_name_H-M   'P 1'
#
loop_
_entity.id
_entity.type
_entity.pdbx_description
1 polymer ?
#
loop_
_entity_poly.entity_id
_entity_poly.type
_entity_poly.pdbx_seq_one_letter_code
_entity_poly.pdbx_strand_id
1 'polypeptide(L)'
;MTQALQAAAFTSDTAEAEWFVQALSERGDVLDHDDADRVIAFVFVWILGFEAAASTWVSDRQLRAALAARMVRDNRNTEASIDACTDISVSERSAEATFRIANVPSESDYPVWSIQLQSVLRETASGSWWVKNDGTVTVNRPREQLEDLEGDFVTLTDALALAEKRMLEEAVHERERRIVTATRKAELDAEVGALRDDWPDWVARISWSNARTSGSEERWIVTLTPEASRVRIDRADAPSAKKTVSVADLIRGHARIEQCYGIGSSSEIGIEPVMPAGSLISILQDLDHDVAASIKFEAERATQAENQRQATLNRINSLIGDQKVR
;
A
#
# COMPACT_ATOMS: atom_id res chain seq x y z
N MET A 1 14.26 -16.94 34.56
CA MET A 1 13.88 -15.61 34.01
C MET A 1 13.32 -15.69 32.59
N THR A 2 13.90 -16.51 31.69
CA THR A 2 13.45 -16.63 30.29
C THR A 2 12.06 -17.27 30.10
N GLN A 3 11.67 -18.24 30.95
CA GLN A 3 10.36 -18.89 30.88
C GLN A 3 9.20 -18.01 31.40
N ALA A 4 9.43 -17.23 32.46
CA ALA A 4 8.45 -16.28 32.99
C ALA A 4 8.12 -15.17 31.99
N LEU A 5 9.11 -14.69 31.24
CA LEU A 5 8.91 -13.74 30.14
C LEU A 5 8.09 -14.32 28.97
N GLN A 6 8.16 -15.63 28.72
CA GLN A 6 7.34 -16.31 27.70
C GLN A 6 5.90 -16.55 28.16
N ALA A 7 5.69 -16.83 29.45
CA ALA A 7 4.36 -16.94 30.04
C ALA A 7 3.67 -15.56 30.13
N ALA A 8 4.41 -14.53 30.54
CA ALA A 8 3.90 -13.16 30.72
C ALA A 8 3.45 -12.48 29.41
N ALA A 9 3.90 -12.94 28.25
CA ALA A 9 3.56 -12.35 26.95
C ALA A 9 2.07 -12.48 26.58
N PHE A 10 1.33 -13.38 27.22
CA PHE A 10 -0.08 -13.67 26.91
C PHE A 10 -1.01 -13.59 28.13
N THR A 11 -0.48 -13.21 29.28
CA THR A 11 -1.27 -12.98 30.49
C THR A 11 -1.54 -11.49 30.63
N SER A 12 -2.78 -11.11 30.93
CA SER A 12 -3.09 -9.72 31.29
C SER A 12 -2.50 -9.31 32.65
N ASP A 13 -2.05 -10.27 33.46
CA ASP A 13 -1.46 -10.06 34.78
C ASP A 13 -0.11 -10.77 34.91
N THR A 14 0.93 -9.99 35.17
CA THR A 14 2.30 -10.48 35.38
C THR A 14 2.46 -11.31 36.65
N ALA A 15 1.66 -11.05 37.69
CA ALA A 15 1.67 -11.82 38.93
C ALA A 15 1.17 -13.25 38.70
N GLU A 16 0.19 -13.43 37.81
CA GLU A 16 -0.34 -14.76 37.46
C GLU A 16 0.70 -15.59 36.71
N ALA A 17 1.47 -14.98 35.80
CA ALA A 17 2.56 -15.65 35.08
C ALA A 17 3.69 -16.11 36.02
N GLU A 18 4.04 -15.29 37.02
CA GLU A 18 5.05 -15.64 38.02
C GLU A 18 4.56 -16.77 38.94
N TRP A 19 3.31 -16.71 39.39
CA TRP A 19 2.67 -17.78 40.15
C TRP A 19 2.66 -19.10 39.37
N PHE A 20 2.25 -19.08 38.10
CA PHE A 20 2.22 -20.28 37.26
C PHE A 20 3.61 -20.92 37.08
N VAL A 21 4.64 -20.10 36.85
CA VAL A 21 6.02 -20.60 36.73
C VAL A 21 6.50 -21.20 38.04
N GLN A 22 6.11 -20.62 39.18
CA GLN A 22 6.40 -21.18 40.48
C GLN A 22 5.69 -22.53 40.67
N ALA A 23 4.39 -22.60 40.39
CA ALA A 23 3.59 -23.84 40.48
C ALA A 23 4.17 -24.97 39.61
N LEU A 24 4.64 -24.68 38.39
CA LEU A 24 5.31 -25.67 37.53
C LEU A 24 6.64 -26.20 38.08
N SER A 25 7.30 -25.44 38.96
CA SER A 25 8.56 -25.81 39.58
C SER A 25 8.40 -26.58 40.91
N GLU A 26 7.17 -26.62 41.44
CA GLU A 26 6.85 -27.32 42.67
C GLU A 26 6.59 -28.82 42.42
N ARG A 27 6.74 -29.63 43.47
CA ARG A 27 6.50 -31.07 43.38
C ARG A 27 4.99 -31.31 43.39
N GLY A 28 4.51 -32.22 42.54
CA GLY A 28 3.07 -32.43 42.34
C GLY A 28 2.28 -32.94 43.55
N ASP A 29 2.96 -33.34 44.64
CA ASP A 29 2.35 -33.68 45.92
C ASP A 29 2.09 -32.45 46.82
N VAL A 30 2.58 -31.27 46.43
CA VAL A 30 2.42 -30.00 47.15
C VAL A 30 1.27 -29.16 46.58
N LEU A 31 0.92 -29.37 45.31
CA LEU A 31 -0.19 -28.68 44.65
C LEU A 31 -1.51 -29.32 45.05
N ASP A 32 -2.47 -28.49 45.48
CA ASP A 32 -3.81 -28.96 45.76
C ASP A 32 -4.69 -28.98 44.49
N HIS A 33 -5.96 -29.36 44.67
CA HIS A 33 -6.90 -29.43 43.55
C HIS A 33 -7.18 -28.05 42.94
N ASP A 34 -7.20 -27.00 43.76
CA ASP A 34 -7.47 -25.63 43.32
C ASP A 34 -6.29 -25.09 42.52
N ASP A 35 -5.05 -25.42 42.94
CA ASP A 35 -3.83 -25.13 42.19
C ASP A 35 -3.82 -25.83 40.83
N ALA A 36 -4.23 -27.10 40.79
CA ALA A 36 -4.31 -27.86 39.54
C ALA A 36 -5.35 -27.27 38.57
N ASP A 37 -6.53 -26.91 39.06
CA ASP A 37 -7.58 -26.28 38.26
C ASP A 37 -7.14 -24.90 37.74
N ARG A 38 -6.43 -24.12 38.57
CA ARG A 38 -5.90 -22.81 38.19
C ARG A 38 -4.75 -22.92 37.18
N VAL A 39 -3.88 -23.92 37.31
CA VAL A 39 -2.84 -24.25 36.32
C VAL A 39 -3.48 -24.60 34.96
N ILE A 40 -4.52 -25.43 34.95
CA ILE A 40 -5.24 -25.81 33.73
C ILE A 40 -5.93 -24.59 33.12
N ALA A 41 -6.61 -23.77 33.93
CA ALA A 41 -7.25 -22.54 33.48
C ALA A 41 -6.25 -21.57 32.87
N PHE A 42 -5.08 -21.41 33.49
CA PHE A 42 -3.99 -20.58 32.97
C PHE A 42 -3.50 -21.08 31.61
N VAL A 43 -3.22 -22.39 31.47
CA VAL A 43 -2.78 -22.99 30.19
C VAL A 43 -3.86 -22.82 29.12
N PHE A 44 -5.13 -23.01 29.46
CA PHE A 44 -6.23 -22.85 28.52
C PHE A 44 -6.35 -21.41 28.01
N VAL A 45 -6.30 -20.42 28.91
CA VAL A 45 -6.31 -18.99 28.54
C VAL A 45 -5.07 -18.63 27.73
N TRP A 46 -3.90 -19.17 28.07
CA TRP A 46 -2.67 -18.97 27.32
C TRP A 46 -2.79 -19.54 25.89
N ILE A 47 -3.35 -20.74 25.72
CA ILE A 47 -3.61 -21.34 24.39
C ILE A 47 -4.58 -20.47 23.59
N LEU A 48 -5.70 -20.04 24.18
CA LEU A 48 -6.67 -19.18 23.50
C LEU A 48 -6.06 -17.82 23.12
N GLY A 49 -5.26 -17.23 24.01
CA GLY A 49 -4.54 -15.99 23.75
C GLY A 49 -3.52 -16.16 22.62
N PHE A 50 -2.79 -17.27 22.63
CA PHE A 50 -1.87 -17.63 21.55
C PHE A 50 -2.60 -17.83 20.22
N GLU A 51 -3.73 -18.54 20.19
CA GLU A 51 -4.52 -18.78 18.97
C GLU A 51 -5.16 -17.48 18.43
N ALA A 52 -5.67 -16.63 19.32
CA ALA A 52 -6.22 -15.32 18.95
C ALA A 52 -5.12 -14.40 18.36
N ALA A 53 -3.96 -14.33 19.01
CA ALA A 53 -2.82 -13.54 18.55
C ALA A 53 -2.08 -14.17 17.35
N ALA A 54 -2.20 -15.48 17.14
CA ALA A 54 -1.54 -16.18 16.03
C ALA A 54 -1.93 -15.59 14.68
N SER A 55 -3.18 -15.18 14.51
CA SER A 55 -3.63 -14.49 13.28
C SER A 55 -2.84 -13.21 12.96
N THR A 56 -2.27 -12.53 13.98
CA THR A 56 -1.55 -11.25 13.87
C THR A 56 -0.02 -11.36 13.86
N TRP A 57 0.57 -12.44 14.41
CA TRP A 57 2.04 -12.66 14.46
C TRP A 57 2.49 -13.91 13.70
N VAL A 58 1.60 -14.87 13.44
CA VAL A 58 1.84 -16.14 12.73
C VAL A 58 1.41 -16.05 11.26
N SER A 59 1.10 -14.85 10.77
CA SER A 59 0.79 -14.59 9.35
C SER A 59 1.93 -15.00 8.39
N ASP A 60 3.11 -15.36 8.93
CA ASP A 60 4.27 -15.71 8.13
C ASP A 60 4.92 -17.07 8.49
N ARG A 61 4.35 -17.92 9.37
CA ARG A 61 5.01 -19.24 9.61
C ARG A 61 4.67 -20.24 8.52
N GLN A 62 3.39 -20.40 8.20
CA GLN A 62 2.96 -21.30 7.12
C GLN A 62 3.44 -20.79 5.76
N LEU A 63 3.39 -19.47 5.55
CA LEU A 63 3.95 -18.85 4.37
C LEU A 63 5.47 -19.10 4.30
N ARG A 64 6.28 -18.73 5.30
CA ARG A 64 7.73 -19.05 5.28
C ARG A 64 8.03 -20.53 5.10
N ALA A 65 7.25 -21.42 5.72
CA ALA A 65 7.43 -22.86 5.53
C ALA A 65 7.17 -23.26 4.07
N ALA A 66 6.11 -22.73 3.44
CA ALA A 66 5.85 -22.92 2.01
C ALA A 66 6.98 -22.32 1.16
N LEU A 67 7.40 -21.08 1.42
CA LEU A 67 8.51 -20.44 0.71
C LEU A 67 9.80 -21.27 0.81
N ALA A 68 10.11 -21.82 1.98
CA ALA A 68 11.28 -22.64 2.23
C ALA A 68 11.20 -24.05 1.61
N ALA A 69 9.99 -24.55 1.33
CA ALA A 69 9.78 -25.84 0.67
C ALA A 69 10.04 -25.79 -0.85
N ARG A 70 10.14 -24.58 -1.44
CA ARG A 70 10.37 -24.39 -2.87
C ARG A 70 11.75 -24.90 -3.29
N MET A 71 11.79 -25.58 -4.43
CA MET A 71 13.03 -25.93 -5.11
C MET A 71 13.47 -24.77 -6.01
N VAL A 72 13.99 -23.70 -5.40
CA VAL A 72 14.42 -22.49 -6.10
C VAL A 72 15.64 -22.80 -6.99
N ARG A 73 15.64 -22.25 -8.21
CA ARG A 73 16.77 -22.42 -9.15
C ARG A 73 18.06 -21.80 -8.63
N ASP A 74 19.18 -22.49 -8.83
CA ASP A 74 20.53 -21.96 -8.53
C ASP A 74 20.99 -20.92 -9.57
N ASN A 75 20.49 -21.02 -10.81
CA ASN A 75 20.84 -20.14 -11.91
C ASN A 75 19.57 -19.63 -12.62
N ARG A 76 19.57 -18.34 -12.99
CA ARG A 76 18.46 -17.69 -13.70
C ARG A 76 18.17 -18.33 -15.07
N ASN A 77 19.16 -18.96 -15.70
CA ASN A 77 19.00 -19.60 -17.01
C ASN A 77 18.44 -21.03 -16.94
N THR A 78 18.24 -21.59 -15.75
CA THR A 78 17.62 -22.90 -15.61
C THR A 78 16.10 -22.74 -15.61
N GLU A 79 15.43 -23.42 -16.53
CA GLU A 79 13.98 -23.39 -16.66
C GLU A 79 13.30 -24.22 -15.57
N ALA A 80 12.12 -23.76 -15.13
CA ALA A 80 11.28 -24.52 -14.21
C ALA A 80 10.84 -25.85 -14.86
N SER A 81 10.93 -26.95 -14.10
CA SER A 81 10.62 -28.29 -14.59
C SER A 81 9.84 -29.09 -13.56
N ILE A 82 9.08 -30.08 -14.00
CA ILE A 82 8.41 -31.01 -13.08
C ILE A 82 9.47 -31.89 -12.43
N ASP A 83 9.51 -31.93 -11.10
CA ASP A 83 10.38 -32.83 -10.33
C ASP A 83 9.72 -34.19 -10.15
N ALA A 84 8.50 -34.19 -9.62
CA ALA A 84 7.73 -35.41 -9.37
C ALA A 84 6.23 -35.13 -9.24
N CYS A 85 5.40 -36.14 -9.54
CA CYS A 85 4.05 -36.20 -9.01
C CYS A 85 4.12 -36.76 -7.58
N THR A 86 3.84 -35.91 -6.59
CA THR A 86 4.05 -36.22 -5.16
C THR A 86 2.84 -36.83 -4.47
N ASP A 87 1.63 -36.57 -4.99
CA ASP A 87 0.40 -37.09 -4.41
C ASP A 87 -0.68 -37.23 -5.49
N ILE A 88 -1.49 -38.28 -5.36
CA ILE A 88 -2.69 -38.51 -6.17
C ILE A 88 -3.80 -38.91 -5.22
N SER A 89 -4.77 -38.01 -5.04
CA SER A 89 -5.94 -38.22 -4.20
C SER A 89 -7.17 -38.45 -5.06
N VAL A 90 -7.86 -39.57 -4.84
CA VAL A 90 -9.04 -39.95 -5.61
C VAL A 90 -10.25 -39.99 -4.68
N SER A 91 -11.27 -39.18 -5.01
CA SER A 91 -12.57 -39.18 -4.36
C SER A 91 -13.62 -39.91 -5.20
N GLU A 92 -14.87 -39.92 -4.75
CA GLU A 92 -15.98 -40.53 -5.51
C GLU A 92 -16.20 -39.85 -6.87
N ARG A 93 -15.96 -38.53 -6.97
CA ARG A 93 -16.28 -37.74 -8.18
C ARG A 93 -15.07 -37.04 -8.79
N SER A 94 -13.98 -36.92 -8.06
CA SER A 94 -12.82 -36.15 -8.48
C SER A 94 -11.52 -36.91 -8.27
N ALA A 95 -10.52 -36.53 -9.05
CA ALA A 95 -9.14 -36.89 -8.86
C ALA A 95 -8.31 -35.62 -8.79
N GLU A 96 -7.45 -35.52 -7.77
CA GLU A 96 -6.47 -34.46 -7.60
C GLU A 96 -5.07 -35.04 -7.73
N ALA A 97 -4.24 -34.46 -8.58
CA ALA A 97 -2.83 -34.78 -8.69
C ALA A 97 -1.99 -33.55 -8.32
N THR A 98 -0.97 -33.77 -7.49
CA THR A 98 -0.05 -32.72 -7.02
C THR A 98 1.34 -32.93 -7.60
N PHE A 99 1.81 -31.98 -8.40
CA PHE A 99 3.14 -31.96 -8.99
C PHE A 99 4.04 -31.01 -8.21
N ARG A 100 5.23 -31.49 -7.84
CA ARG A 100 6.30 -30.66 -7.30
C ARG A 100 7.13 -30.11 -8.46
N ILE A 101 7.38 -28.80 -8.45
CA ILE A 101 8.14 -28.11 -9.48
C ILE A 101 9.56 -27.82 -8.97
N ALA A 102 10.56 -28.25 -9.73
CA ALA A 102 11.95 -27.88 -9.56
C ALA A 102 12.30 -26.59 -10.32
N ASN A 103 13.38 -25.95 -9.89
CA ASN A 103 13.97 -24.77 -10.54
C ASN A 103 13.00 -23.59 -10.65
N VAL A 104 12.14 -23.40 -9.65
CA VAL A 104 11.23 -22.25 -9.62
C VAL A 104 12.03 -20.93 -9.48
N PRO A 105 11.50 -19.78 -9.90
CA PRO A 105 12.16 -18.49 -9.69
C PRO A 105 12.42 -18.16 -8.22
N SER A 106 13.30 -17.18 -8.00
CA SER A 106 13.58 -16.64 -6.67
C SER A 106 12.32 -16.10 -5.99
N GLU A 107 12.39 -15.92 -4.67
CA GLU A 107 11.27 -15.39 -3.88
C GLU A 107 10.69 -14.09 -4.43
N SER A 108 11.53 -13.19 -4.96
CA SER A 108 11.12 -11.92 -5.57
C SER A 108 10.32 -12.09 -6.87
N ASP A 109 10.67 -13.08 -7.68
CA ASP A 109 10.17 -13.24 -9.05
C ASP A 109 9.03 -14.27 -9.10
N TYR A 110 8.95 -15.14 -8.08
CA TYR A 110 7.95 -16.19 -7.97
C TYR A 110 6.50 -15.69 -8.05
N PRO A 111 6.08 -14.59 -7.39
CA PRO A 111 4.69 -14.13 -7.48
C PRO A 111 4.27 -13.84 -8.93
N VAL A 112 5.12 -13.12 -9.68
CA VAL A 112 4.87 -12.79 -11.10
C VAL A 112 4.81 -14.07 -11.93
N TRP A 113 5.80 -14.95 -11.77
CA TRP A 113 5.86 -16.22 -12.48
C TRP A 113 4.65 -17.12 -12.20
N SER A 114 4.23 -17.24 -10.93
CA SER A 114 3.09 -18.07 -10.53
C SER A 114 1.77 -17.56 -11.12
N ILE A 115 1.60 -16.24 -11.24
CA ILE A 115 0.46 -15.62 -11.91
C ILE A 115 0.49 -15.94 -13.40
N GLN A 116 1.65 -15.84 -14.06
CA GLN A 116 1.80 -16.17 -15.47
C GLN A 116 1.52 -17.66 -15.73
N LEU A 117 2.05 -18.56 -14.91
CA LEU A 117 1.78 -20.00 -14.98
C LEU A 117 0.30 -20.30 -14.77
N GLN A 118 -0.32 -19.69 -13.76
CA GLN A 118 -1.74 -19.83 -13.50
C GLN A 118 -2.62 -19.32 -14.66
N SER A 119 -2.22 -18.23 -15.33
CA SER A 119 -2.89 -17.71 -16.52
C SER A 119 -2.77 -18.67 -17.69
N VAL A 120 -1.56 -19.14 -17.97
CA VAL A 120 -1.29 -20.09 -19.06
C VAL A 120 -2.11 -21.37 -18.86
N LEU A 121 -2.08 -21.96 -17.66
CA LEU A 121 -2.85 -23.18 -17.37
C LEU A 121 -4.36 -22.97 -17.53
N ARG A 122 -4.90 -21.79 -17.22
CA ARG A 122 -6.32 -21.48 -17.46
C ARG A 122 -6.67 -21.33 -18.94
N GLU A 123 -5.71 -20.90 -19.75
CA GLU A 123 -5.89 -20.71 -21.19
C GLU A 123 -5.75 -22.02 -21.98
N THR A 124 -4.83 -22.90 -21.56
CA THR A 124 -4.40 -24.06 -22.36
C THR A 124 -4.88 -25.40 -21.83
N ALA A 125 -5.14 -25.53 -20.52
CA ALA A 125 -5.39 -26.83 -19.90
C ALA A 125 -6.88 -27.08 -19.62
N SER A 126 -7.28 -28.35 -19.71
CA SER A 126 -8.56 -28.82 -19.18
C SER A 126 -8.46 -29.07 -17.67
N GLY A 127 -9.59 -28.99 -16.97
CA GLY A 127 -9.63 -29.16 -15.51
C GLY A 127 -9.34 -27.88 -14.72
N SER A 128 -9.27 -28.00 -13.40
CA SER A 128 -8.99 -26.88 -12.51
C SER A 128 -7.56 -26.99 -12.00
N TRP A 129 -6.73 -26.02 -12.36
CA TRP A 129 -5.32 -25.96 -12.00
C TRP A 129 -5.06 -24.87 -10.98
N TRP A 130 -4.20 -25.15 -9.98
CA TRP A 130 -3.78 -24.18 -8.98
C TRP A 130 -2.27 -24.23 -8.77
N VAL A 131 -1.64 -23.05 -8.79
CA VAL A 131 -0.23 -22.87 -8.42
C VAL A 131 -0.17 -22.44 -6.96
N LYS A 132 0.50 -23.23 -6.11
CA LYS A 132 0.59 -23.00 -4.67
C LYS A 132 1.90 -22.32 -4.29
N ASN A 133 1.88 -21.55 -3.20
CA ASN A 133 3.04 -20.83 -2.70
C ASN A 133 4.22 -21.72 -2.27
N ASP A 134 4.05 -23.03 -2.15
CA ASP A 134 5.13 -23.97 -1.81
C ASP A 134 5.91 -24.48 -3.03
N GLY A 135 5.56 -24.02 -4.25
CA GLY A 135 6.19 -24.50 -5.48
C GLY A 135 5.54 -25.76 -6.03
N THR A 136 4.36 -26.15 -5.53
CA THR A 136 3.56 -27.24 -6.11
C THR A 136 2.47 -26.71 -7.02
N VAL A 137 2.06 -27.54 -7.98
CA VAL A 137 0.93 -27.30 -8.88
C VAL A 137 -0.06 -28.45 -8.71
N THR A 138 -1.31 -28.12 -8.44
CA THR A 138 -2.38 -29.13 -8.33
C THR A 138 -3.33 -29.04 -9.50
N VAL A 139 -3.76 -30.19 -10.00
CA VAL A 139 -4.85 -30.31 -10.97
C VAL A 139 -5.96 -31.15 -10.38
N ASN A 140 -7.19 -30.66 -10.47
CA ASN A 140 -8.39 -31.39 -10.09
C ASN A 140 -9.28 -31.58 -11.32
N ARG A 141 -9.74 -32.81 -11.51
CA ARG A 141 -10.58 -33.20 -12.65
C ARG A 141 -11.59 -34.30 -12.25
N PRO A 142 -12.57 -34.61 -13.11
CA PRO A 142 -13.44 -35.77 -12.92
C PRO A 142 -12.65 -37.08 -12.84
N ARG A 143 -13.03 -37.98 -11.91
CA ARG A 143 -12.33 -39.27 -11.68
C ARG A 143 -12.09 -40.09 -12.95
N GLU A 144 -13.02 -40.04 -13.90
CA GLU A 144 -12.98 -40.77 -15.18
C GLU A 144 -11.81 -40.35 -16.08
N GLN A 145 -11.20 -39.19 -15.82
CA GLN A 145 -10.08 -38.65 -16.58
C GLN A 145 -8.71 -38.87 -15.91
N LEU A 146 -8.66 -39.68 -14.85
CA LEU A 146 -7.43 -39.96 -14.09
C LEU A 146 -6.38 -40.72 -14.90
N GLU A 147 -6.78 -41.48 -15.92
CA GLU A 147 -5.83 -42.25 -16.75
C GLU A 147 -4.92 -41.36 -17.62
N ASP A 148 -5.26 -40.08 -17.79
CA ASP A 148 -4.53 -39.12 -18.61
C ASP A 148 -3.50 -38.29 -17.82
N LEU A 149 -2.74 -38.94 -16.92
CA LEU A 149 -1.65 -38.27 -16.17
C LEU A 149 -0.47 -37.86 -17.07
N GLU A 150 -0.25 -38.60 -18.15
CA GLU A 150 0.74 -38.28 -19.17
C GLU A 150 0.38 -36.97 -19.89
N GLY A 151 -0.90 -36.77 -20.22
CA GLY A 151 -1.41 -35.54 -20.81
C GLY A 151 -1.20 -34.31 -19.91
N ASP A 152 -1.39 -34.45 -18.58
CA ASP A 152 -1.10 -33.35 -17.66
C ASP A 152 0.37 -33.05 -17.55
N PHE A 153 1.22 -34.07 -17.57
CA PHE A 153 2.66 -33.89 -17.50
C PHE A 153 3.14 -33.08 -18.71
N VAL A 154 2.67 -33.42 -19.92
CA VAL A 154 2.95 -32.65 -21.13
C VAL A 154 2.39 -31.23 -21.03
N THR A 155 1.11 -31.09 -20.65
CA THR A 155 0.44 -29.79 -20.54
C THR A 155 1.15 -28.87 -19.54
N LEU A 156 1.52 -29.39 -18.37
CA LEU A 156 2.24 -28.65 -17.34
C LEU A 156 3.65 -28.30 -17.81
N THR A 157 4.35 -29.20 -18.50
CA THR A 157 5.68 -28.93 -19.06
C THR A 157 5.63 -27.76 -20.06
N ASP A 158 4.69 -27.80 -21.00
CA ASP A 158 4.50 -26.72 -21.98
C ASP A 158 4.09 -25.41 -21.31
N ALA A 159 3.22 -25.49 -20.28
CA ALA A 159 2.78 -24.33 -19.52
C ALA A 159 3.93 -23.66 -18.74
N LEU A 160 4.84 -24.46 -18.16
CA LEU A 160 6.03 -23.96 -17.47
C LEU A 160 6.92 -23.17 -18.44
N ALA A 161 7.23 -23.74 -19.61
CA ALA A 161 8.06 -23.07 -20.62
C ALA A 161 7.41 -21.77 -21.13
N LEU A 162 6.09 -21.79 -21.40
CA LEU A 162 5.38 -20.60 -21.86
C LEU A 162 5.29 -19.52 -20.78
N ALA A 163 5.09 -19.89 -19.52
CA ALA A 163 5.07 -18.95 -18.39
C ALA A 163 6.42 -18.24 -18.22
N GLU A 164 7.53 -18.95 -18.39
CA GLU A 164 8.87 -18.33 -18.35
C GLU A 164 9.06 -17.33 -19.49
N LYS A 165 8.66 -17.70 -20.71
CA LYS A 165 8.71 -16.79 -21.86
C LYS A 165 7.89 -15.52 -21.63
N ARG A 166 6.64 -15.66 -21.15
CA ARG A 166 5.76 -14.51 -20.84
C ARG A 166 6.34 -13.61 -19.77
N MET A 167 6.92 -14.18 -18.71
CA MET A 167 7.56 -13.42 -17.65
C MET A 167 8.76 -12.61 -18.18
N LEU A 168 9.57 -13.19 -19.07
CA LEU A 168 10.70 -12.48 -19.69
C LEU A 168 10.23 -11.36 -20.63
N GLU A 169 9.22 -11.63 -21.46
CA GLU A 169 8.62 -10.61 -22.35
C GLU A 169 8.01 -9.46 -21.55
N GLU A 170 7.26 -9.76 -20.48
CA GLU A 170 6.69 -8.74 -19.58
C GLU A 170 7.78 -7.93 -18.87
N ALA A 171 8.88 -8.56 -18.45
CA ALA A 171 10.01 -7.85 -17.86
C ALA A 171 10.69 -6.88 -18.85
N VAL A 172 10.78 -7.26 -20.14
CA VAL A 172 11.28 -6.37 -21.20
C VAL A 172 10.32 -5.20 -21.41
N HIS A 173 9.02 -5.46 -21.57
CA HIS A 173 8.03 -4.41 -21.75
C HIS A 173 7.91 -3.47 -20.55
N GLU A 174 8.03 -4.00 -19.33
CA GLU A 174 8.06 -3.19 -18.12
C GLU A 174 9.31 -2.31 -18.05
N ARG A 175 10.47 -2.86 -18.43
CA ARG A 175 11.71 -2.06 -18.53
C ARG A 175 11.58 -0.96 -19.58
N GLU A 176 11.03 -1.26 -20.75
CA GLU A 176 10.78 -0.28 -21.81
C GLU A 176 9.81 0.82 -21.33
N ARG A 177 8.69 0.43 -20.71
CA ARG A 177 7.73 1.37 -20.11
C ARG A 177 8.39 2.28 -19.08
N ARG A 178 9.22 1.73 -18.19
CA ARG A 178 9.98 2.53 -17.20
C ARG A 178 10.95 3.51 -17.87
N ILE A 179 11.64 3.10 -18.92
CA ILE A 179 12.54 3.98 -19.67
C ILE A 179 11.74 5.12 -20.31
N VAL A 180 10.64 4.80 -21.01
CA VAL A 180 9.77 5.80 -21.64
C VAL A 180 9.21 6.78 -20.60
N THR A 181 8.68 6.28 -19.48
CA THR A 181 8.20 7.09 -18.35
C THR A 181 9.30 7.96 -17.76
N ALA A 182 10.50 7.42 -17.54
CA ALA A 182 11.61 8.17 -16.97
C ALA A 182 12.11 9.27 -17.91
N THR A 183 12.22 8.98 -19.21
CA THR A 183 12.55 9.97 -20.24
C THR A 183 11.48 11.06 -20.30
N ARG A 184 10.20 10.67 -20.37
CA ARG A 184 9.08 11.62 -20.40
C ARG A 184 9.07 12.55 -19.18
N LYS A 185 9.29 11.98 -17.98
CA LYS A 185 9.42 12.75 -16.76
C LYS A 185 10.60 13.72 -16.82
N ALA A 186 11.77 13.27 -17.28
CA ALA A 186 12.96 14.11 -17.37
C ALA A 186 12.78 15.26 -18.36
N GLU A 187 12.13 15.03 -19.51
CA GLU A 187 11.76 16.07 -20.47
C GLU A 187 10.85 17.13 -19.84
N LEU A 188 9.77 16.67 -19.19
CA LEU A 188 8.80 17.56 -18.55
C LEU A 188 9.37 18.32 -17.36
N ASP A 189 10.19 17.67 -16.52
CA ASP A 189 10.88 18.33 -15.40
C ASP A 189 11.90 19.36 -15.92
N ALA A 190 12.56 19.11 -17.05
CA ALA A 190 13.47 20.08 -17.69
C ALA A 190 12.72 21.29 -18.28
N GLU A 191 11.59 21.07 -18.96
CA GLU A 191 10.73 22.15 -19.45
C GLU A 191 10.23 23.04 -18.30
N VAL A 192 9.76 22.41 -17.22
CA VAL A 192 9.28 23.09 -16.01
C VAL A 192 10.42 23.86 -15.32
N GLY A 193 11.61 23.26 -15.21
CA GLY A 193 12.78 23.89 -14.62
C GLY A 193 13.29 25.10 -15.40
N ALA A 194 13.20 25.08 -16.73
CA ALA A 194 13.60 26.19 -17.59
C ALA A 194 12.72 27.44 -17.42
N LEU A 195 11.50 27.27 -16.94
CA LEU A 195 10.51 28.33 -16.76
C LEU A 195 10.30 28.71 -15.29
N ARG A 196 11.23 28.33 -14.41
CA ARG A 196 11.08 28.50 -12.96
C ARG A 196 10.92 29.96 -12.52
N ASP A 197 11.62 30.88 -13.19
CA ASP A 197 11.57 32.30 -12.86
C ASP A 197 10.23 32.95 -13.24
N ASP A 198 9.43 32.27 -14.07
CA ASP A 198 8.11 32.71 -14.50
C ASP A 198 6.97 32.18 -13.59
N TRP A 199 7.29 31.39 -12.57
CA TRP A 199 6.27 30.82 -11.70
C TRP A 199 5.68 31.89 -10.78
N PRO A 200 4.35 31.90 -10.56
CA PRO A 200 3.75 32.70 -9.51
C PRO A 200 4.33 32.35 -8.14
N ASP A 201 4.54 33.35 -7.27
CA ASP A 201 5.17 33.16 -5.94
C ASP A 201 4.40 32.20 -5.02
N TRP A 202 3.11 32.01 -5.27
CA TRP A 202 2.25 31.08 -4.53
C TRP A 202 2.40 29.62 -4.97
N VAL A 203 3.16 29.35 -6.03
CA VAL A 203 3.50 28.01 -6.53
C VAL A 203 4.86 27.59 -5.98
N ALA A 204 4.86 26.62 -5.07
CA ALA A 204 6.09 26.11 -4.47
C ALA A 204 6.83 25.11 -5.37
N ARG A 205 6.07 24.27 -6.09
CA ARG A 205 6.63 23.22 -6.94
C ARG A 205 5.66 22.81 -8.03
N ILE A 206 6.18 22.53 -9.23
CA ILE A 206 5.47 21.82 -10.29
C ILE A 206 6.23 20.53 -10.56
N SER A 207 5.50 19.42 -10.73
CA SER A 207 6.08 18.13 -11.08
C SER A 207 5.10 17.27 -11.85
N TRP A 208 5.60 16.33 -12.65
CA TRP A 208 4.76 15.37 -13.35
C TRP A 208 4.61 14.06 -12.57
N SER A 209 3.46 13.42 -12.69
CA SER A 209 3.18 12.11 -12.09
C SER A 209 2.34 11.24 -13.01
N ASN A 210 2.66 9.94 -13.02
CA ASN A 210 1.86 8.90 -13.65
C ASN A 210 1.18 7.94 -12.67
N ALA A 211 1.05 8.35 -11.41
CA ALA A 211 0.40 7.51 -10.40
C ALA A 211 -1.11 7.41 -10.68
N ARG A 212 -1.62 6.20 -10.89
CA ARG A 212 -3.06 5.94 -11.05
C ARG A 212 -3.79 6.11 -9.72
N THR A 213 -4.41 7.27 -9.50
CA THR A 213 -5.42 7.41 -8.41
C THR A 213 -6.84 7.66 -8.92
N SER A 214 -7.01 8.08 -10.18
CA SER A 214 -8.31 8.48 -10.71
C SER A 214 -8.33 8.53 -12.24
N GLY A 215 -8.50 7.38 -12.90
CA GLY A 215 -8.92 7.28 -14.31
C GLY A 215 -7.91 7.70 -15.39
N SER A 216 -7.12 8.76 -15.20
CA SER A 216 -6.04 9.16 -16.11
C SER A 216 -4.70 8.57 -15.66
N GLU A 217 -3.82 8.30 -16.63
CA GLU A 217 -2.48 7.77 -16.37
C GLU A 217 -1.45 8.86 -16.10
N GLU A 218 -1.69 10.12 -16.46
CA GLU A 218 -0.70 11.20 -16.37
C GLU A 218 -1.33 12.52 -15.93
N ARG A 219 -0.61 13.29 -15.12
CA ARG A 219 -1.06 14.60 -14.63
C ARG A 219 0.10 15.49 -14.19
N TRP A 220 -0.17 16.78 -14.16
CA TRP A 220 0.66 17.74 -13.44
C TRP A 220 0.27 17.77 -11.96
N ILE A 221 1.27 17.84 -11.09
CA ILE A 221 1.13 18.10 -9.65
C ILE A 221 1.69 19.49 -9.40
N VAL A 222 0.81 20.40 -8.99
CA VAL A 222 1.16 21.75 -8.53
C VAL A 222 1.08 21.75 -7.01
N THR A 223 2.21 22.02 -6.36
CA THR A 223 2.30 22.23 -4.92
C THR A 223 2.23 23.71 -4.62
N LEU A 224 1.26 24.09 -3.80
CA LEU A 224 1.06 25.45 -3.32
C LEU A 224 1.98 25.77 -2.13
N THR A 225 2.31 27.04 -1.94
CA THR A 225 2.90 27.50 -0.68
C THR A 225 1.91 27.33 0.48
N PRO A 226 2.39 27.24 1.74
CA PRO A 226 1.52 27.14 2.91
C PRO A 226 0.46 28.24 2.99
N GLU A 227 0.82 29.46 2.60
CA GLU A 227 -0.06 30.62 2.57
C GLU A 227 -1.18 30.39 1.57
N ALA A 228 -0.81 30.10 0.31
CA ALA A 228 -1.74 29.89 -0.79
C ALA A 228 -2.72 28.72 -0.55
N SER A 229 -2.24 27.64 0.08
CA SER A 229 -3.06 26.47 0.40
C SER A 229 -4.24 26.76 1.35
N ARG A 230 -4.17 27.87 2.10
CA ARG A 230 -5.18 28.26 3.10
C ARG A 230 -6.13 29.34 2.58
N VAL A 231 -5.80 29.96 1.45
CA VAL A 231 -6.56 31.09 0.92
C VAL A 231 -7.96 30.67 0.47
N ARG A 232 -8.91 31.55 0.77
CA ARG A 232 -10.30 31.47 0.34
C ARG A 232 -10.59 32.72 -0.48
N ILE A 233 -10.97 32.52 -1.74
CA ILE A 233 -11.08 33.58 -2.74
C ILE A 233 -12.55 33.90 -2.94
N ASP A 234 -12.94 35.15 -2.68
CA ASP A 234 -14.32 35.58 -2.85
C ASP A 234 -14.65 35.74 -4.34
N ARG A 235 -15.69 35.05 -4.82
CA ARG A 235 -16.20 35.23 -6.18
C ARG A 235 -17.61 35.80 -6.17
N ALA A 236 -17.77 36.97 -6.80
CA ALA A 236 -19.05 37.64 -6.97
C ALA A 236 -20.08 36.77 -7.72
N ASP A 237 -19.60 35.91 -8.64
CA ASP A 237 -20.44 35.06 -9.49
C ASP A 237 -20.65 33.64 -8.94
N ALA A 238 -20.17 33.34 -7.73
CA ALA A 238 -20.34 32.02 -7.15
C ALA A 238 -21.78 31.81 -6.61
N PRO A 239 -22.39 30.63 -6.81
CA PRO A 239 -23.72 30.35 -6.27
C PRO A 239 -23.73 30.56 -4.75
N SER A 240 -24.82 31.12 -4.23
CA SER A 240 -24.94 31.70 -2.88
C SER A 240 -24.49 30.80 -1.71
N ALA A 241 -24.38 29.49 -1.91
CA ALA A 241 -23.90 28.52 -0.93
C ALA A 241 -22.36 28.42 -0.81
N LYS A 242 -21.57 28.96 -1.77
CA LYS A 242 -20.10 28.96 -1.76
C LYS A 242 -19.54 30.32 -2.19
N LYS A 243 -19.66 31.35 -1.33
CA LYS A 243 -19.08 32.68 -1.61
C LYS A 243 -17.56 32.67 -1.78
N THR A 244 -16.89 31.71 -1.12
CA THR A 244 -15.45 31.51 -1.19
C THR A 244 -15.10 30.24 -1.97
N VAL A 245 -14.16 30.34 -2.89
CA VAL A 245 -13.58 29.20 -3.64
C VAL A 245 -12.12 28.98 -3.23
N SER A 246 -11.63 27.75 -3.37
CA SER A 246 -10.20 27.44 -3.17
C SER A 246 -9.38 27.74 -4.43
N VAL A 247 -8.04 27.76 -4.31
CA VAL A 247 -7.14 27.84 -5.48
C VAL A 247 -7.41 26.70 -6.47
N ALA A 248 -7.66 25.48 -5.98
CA ALA A 248 -8.01 24.34 -6.84
C ALA A 248 -9.31 24.57 -7.63
N ASP A 249 -10.31 25.21 -7.02
CA ASP A 249 -11.57 25.53 -7.69
C ASP A 249 -11.39 26.62 -8.76
N LEU A 250 -10.51 27.61 -8.53
CA LEU A 250 -10.15 28.59 -9.56
C LEU A 250 -9.45 27.94 -10.74
N ILE A 251 -8.45 27.10 -10.47
CA ILE A 251 -7.74 26.32 -11.50
C ILE A 251 -8.75 25.46 -12.29
N ARG A 252 -9.68 24.77 -11.60
CA ARG A 252 -10.73 23.98 -12.27
C ARG A 252 -11.63 24.81 -13.18
N GLY A 253 -11.84 26.09 -12.84
CA GLY A 253 -12.66 27.01 -13.63
C GLY A 253 -11.99 27.49 -14.92
N HIS A 254 -10.70 27.21 -15.13
CA HIS A 254 -9.98 27.65 -16.30
C HIS A 254 -10.35 26.81 -17.54
N ALA A 255 -10.62 27.45 -18.68
CA ALA A 255 -11.18 26.81 -19.88
C ALA A 255 -10.30 25.70 -20.49
N ARG A 256 -8.99 25.71 -20.20
CA ARG A 256 -8.00 24.73 -20.70
C ARG A 256 -7.79 23.54 -19.76
N ILE A 257 -8.47 23.52 -18.62
CA ILE A 257 -8.34 22.48 -17.60
C ILE A 257 -9.60 21.62 -17.64
N GLU A 258 -9.42 20.33 -17.87
CA GLU A 258 -10.53 19.38 -17.90
C GLU A 258 -10.84 18.88 -16.50
N GLN A 259 -9.80 18.53 -15.74
CA GLN A 259 -9.94 18.09 -14.36
C GLN A 259 -8.89 18.73 -13.45
N CYS A 260 -9.32 19.06 -12.24
CA CYS A 260 -8.47 19.57 -11.18
C CYS A 260 -8.98 19.06 -9.84
N TYR A 261 -8.11 18.47 -9.03
CA TYR A 261 -8.47 17.88 -7.74
C TYR A 261 -7.31 17.89 -6.75
N GLY A 262 -7.61 17.85 -5.45
CA GLY A 262 -6.59 17.77 -4.41
C GLY A 262 -5.97 16.36 -4.34
N ILE A 263 -4.65 16.28 -4.18
CA ILE A 263 -3.92 15.01 -4.05
C ILE A 263 -3.36 14.93 -2.63
N GLY A 264 -3.91 14.04 -1.81
CA GLY A 264 -3.39 13.74 -0.47
C GLY A 264 -3.46 14.95 0.50
N SER A 265 -2.45 15.82 0.43
CA SER A 265 -2.33 17.02 1.25
C SER A 265 -3.16 18.20 0.72
N SER A 266 -3.53 19.13 1.59
CA SER A 266 -4.29 20.33 1.19
C SER A 266 -3.54 21.29 0.27
N SER A 267 -2.23 21.09 0.07
CA SER A 267 -1.35 21.93 -0.75
C SER A 267 -1.05 21.36 -2.12
N GLU A 268 -1.39 20.10 -2.41
CA GLU A 268 -1.10 19.47 -3.69
C GLU A 268 -2.34 19.37 -4.56
N ILE A 269 -2.22 19.83 -5.80
CA ILE A 269 -3.30 19.86 -6.78
C ILE A 269 -2.86 19.09 -8.02
N GLY A 270 -3.65 18.09 -8.39
CA GLY A 270 -3.57 17.38 -9.66
C GLY A 270 -4.30 18.15 -10.75
N ILE A 271 -3.67 18.33 -11.91
CA ILE A 271 -4.23 19.02 -13.08
C ILE A 271 -4.14 18.12 -14.31
N GLU A 272 -5.26 18.01 -15.03
CA GLU A 272 -5.42 17.25 -16.27
C GLU A 272 -6.11 18.10 -17.35
N PRO A 273 -5.76 17.92 -18.64
CA PRO A 273 -4.74 16.99 -19.16
C PRO A 273 -3.30 17.49 -18.95
N VAL A 274 -2.33 16.60 -19.15
CA VAL A 274 -0.91 17.01 -19.24
C VAL A 274 -0.71 17.85 -20.50
N MET A 275 -0.42 19.13 -20.31
CA MET A 275 -0.11 20.10 -21.36
C MET A 275 1.36 20.54 -21.30
N PRO A 276 1.91 21.20 -22.35
CA PRO A 276 3.27 21.74 -22.31
C PRO A 276 3.49 22.67 -21.12
N ALA A 277 4.68 22.67 -20.50
CA ALA A 277 4.94 23.39 -19.25
C ALA A 277 4.61 24.90 -19.35
N GLY A 278 4.95 25.54 -20.48
CA GLY A 278 4.62 26.95 -20.71
C GLY A 278 3.12 27.25 -20.76
N SER A 279 2.31 26.29 -21.22
CA SER A 279 0.85 26.43 -21.17
C SER A 279 0.31 26.33 -19.75
N LEU A 280 0.86 25.42 -18.94
CA LEU A 280 0.48 25.32 -17.53
C LEU A 280 0.86 26.61 -16.79
N ILE A 281 2.09 27.09 -16.96
CA ILE A 281 2.58 28.30 -16.28
C ILE A 281 1.79 29.53 -16.68
N SER A 282 1.46 29.69 -17.97
CA SER A 282 0.58 30.77 -18.43
C SER A 282 -0.79 30.74 -17.74
N ILE A 283 -1.39 29.56 -17.53
CA ILE A 283 -2.65 29.45 -16.79
C ILE A 283 -2.48 29.86 -15.33
N LEU A 284 -1.38 29.46 -14.69
CA LEU A 284 -1.10 29.83 -13.30
C LEU A 284 -0.85 31.35 -13.17
N GLN A 285 -0.19 31.96 -14.16
CA GLN A 285 0.03 33.41 -14.23
C GLN A 285 -1.28 34.18 -14.46
N ASP A 286 -2.17 33.69 -15.31
CA ASP A 286 -3.49 34.31 -15.53
C ASP A 286 -4.32 34.38 -14.23
N LEU A 287 -4.11 33.43 -13.33
CA LEU A 287 -4.76 33.37 -12.02
C LEU A 287 -3.99 34.12 -10.91
N ASP A 288 -2.78 34.59 -11.18
CA ASP A 288 -1.88 35.15 -10.17
C ASP A 288 -2.47 36.38 -9.49
N HIS A 289 -3.11 37.27 -10.27
CA HIS A 289 -3.73 38.47 -9.73
C HIS A 289 -4.77 38.15 -8.63
N ASP A 290 -5.65 37.18 -8.87
CA ASP A 290 -6.72 36.81 -7.95
C ASP A 290 -6.17 36.12 -6.69
N VAL A 291 -5.18 35.22 -6.87
CA VAL A 291 -4.58 34.46 -5.76
C VAL A 291 -3.70 35.37 -4.91
N ALA A 292 -2.80 36.15 -5.50
CA ALA A 292 -1.89 37.05 -4.79
C ALA A 292 -2.65 38.14 -4.01
N ALA A 293 -3.70 38.72 -4.60
CA ALA A 293 -4.54 39.68 -3.90
C ALA A 293 -5.21 39.05 -2.67
N SER A 294 -5.69 37.82 -2.79
CA SER A 294 -6.33 37.10 -1.70
C SER A 294 -5.34 36.66 -0.60
N ILE A 295 -4.12 36.26 -0.97
CA ILE A 295 -3.02 36.00 -0.01
C ILE A 295 -2.73 37.25 0.80
N LYS A 296 -2.56 38.40 0.13
CA LYS A 296 -2.27 39.67 0.79
C LYS A 296 -3.40 40.07 1.74
N PHE A 297 -4.65 39.94 1.31
CA PHE A 297 -5.82 40.24 2.14
C PHE A 297 -5.88 39.37 3.40
N GLU A 298 -5.68 38.06 3.28
CA GLU A 298 -5.68 37.16 4.44
C GLU A 298 -4.48 37.41 5.37
N ALA A 299 -3.31 37.79 4.84
CA ALA A 299 -2.15 38.18 5.65
C ALA A 299 -2.41 39.47 6.46
N GLU A 300 -3.04 40.47 5.84
CA GLU A 300 -3.45 41.72 6.52
C GLU A 300 -4.50 41.43 7.59
N ARG A 301 -5.49 40.59 7.29
CA ARG A 301 -6.53 40.16 8.23
C ARG A 301 -5.95 39.40 9.42
N ALA A 302 -5.01 38.48 9.18
CA ALA A 302 -4.32 37.75 10.24
C ALA A 302 -3.52 38.69 11.14
N THR A 303 -2.82 39.66 10.55
CA THR A 303 -2.08 40.70 11.29
C THR A 303 -3.02 41.55 12.15
N GLN A 304 -4.17 41.95 11.61
CA GLN A 304 -5.18 42.72 12.36
C GLN A 304 -5.79 41.91 13.51
N ALA A 305 -6.09 40.63 13.27
CA ALA A 305 -6.62 39.73 14.29
C ALA A 305 -5.61 39.52 15.43
N GLU A 306 -4.32 39.36 15.11
CA GLU A 306 -3.27 39.24 16.13
C GLU A 306 -3.10 40.52 16.94
N ASN A 307 -3.14 41.68 16.28
CA ASN A 307 -3.11 42.98 16.98
C ASN A 307 -4.30 43.15 17.93
N GLN A 308 -5.51 42.74 17.52
CA GLN A 308 -6.70 42.75 18.37
C GLN A 308 -6.58 41.77 19.54
N ARG A 309 -6.04 40.56 19.29
CA ARG A 309 -5.78 39.55 20.32
C ARG A 309 -4.81 40.10 21.37
N GLN A 310 -3.71 40.71 20.94
CA GLN A 310 -2.71 41.29 21.83
C GLN A 310 -3.27 42.47 22.63
N ALA A 311 -4.07 43.34 21.99
CA ALA A 311 -4.75 44.44 22.67
C ALA A 311 -5.73 43.92 23.74
N THR A 312 -6.45 42.83 23.45
CA THR A 312 -7.37 42.19 24.39
C THR A 312 -6.63 41.55 25.57
N LEU A 313 -5.53 40.85 25.31
CA LEU A 313 -4.67 40.29 26.36
C LEU A 313 -4.09 41.36 27.28
N ASN A 314 -3.61 42.47 26.71
CA ASN A 314 -3.12 43.61 27.48
C ASN A 314 -4.22 44.19 28.38
N ARG A 315 -5.45 44.32 27.87
CA ARG A 315 -6.62 44.80 28.63
C ARG A 315 -7.03 43.84 29.75
N ILE A 316 -6.96 42.53 29.53
CA ILE A 316 -7.25 41.53 30.58
C ILE A 316 -6.18 41.61 31.68
N ASN A 317 -4.90 41.69 31.29
CA ASN A 317 -3.80 41.78 32.24
C ASN A 317 -3.85 43.05 33.09
N SER A 318 -4.26 44.20 32.52
CA SER A 318 -4.45 45.42 33.30
C SER A 318 -5.56 45.28 34.33
N LEU A 319 -6.70 44.67 33.96
CA LEU A 319 -7.82 44.43 34.88
C LEU A 319 -7.45 43.48 36.04
N ILE A 320 -6.66 42.43 35.76
CA ILE A 320 -6.17 41.52 36.81
C ILE A 320 -5.17 42.23 37.72
N GLY A 321 -4.29 43.08 37.17
CA GLY A 321 -3.36 43.90 37.95
C GLY A 321 -4.09 44.83 38.93
N ASP A 322 -5.12 45.53 38.46
CA ASP A 322 -5.92 46.45 39.27
C ASP A 322 -6.69 45.75 40.41
N GLN A 323 -7.06 44.48 40.24
CA GLN A 323 -7.71 43.68 41.29
C GLN A 323 -6.75 43.22 42.38
N LYS A 324 -5.45 43.06 42.11
CA LYS A 324 -4.46 42.67 43.13
C LYS A 324 -4.03 43.82 44.05
N VAL A 325 -4.37 45.06 43.69
CA VAL A 325 -4.04 46.28 44.47
C VAL A 325 -5.18 46.67 45.43
N ARG A 326 -6.33 46.00 45.35
CA ARG A 326 -7.44 46.11 46.31
C ARG A 326 -7.41 44.99 47.33
#